data_AF-A0A2V6FE55-F1
#
_entry.id   AF-A0A2V6FE55-F1
#
_cell.length_a   1.000
_cell.length_b   1.000
_cell.length_c   1.000
_cell.angle_alpha   90.00
_cell.angle_beta   90.00
_cell.angle_gamma   90.00
#
_symmetry.space_group_name_H-M   'P 1'
#
loop_
_entity.id
_entity.type
_entity.pdbx_description
1 polymer ?
#
loop_
_entity_poly.entity_id
_entity_poly.type
_entity_poly.pdbx_seq_one_letter_code
_entity_poly.pdbx_strand_id
1 'polypeptide(L)'
;MTSTGYKIIRLANGVHSVHSLAYRETFHPVVGPVAEAEALYVKQLRLVERIRGHVGEFVIWDVGLGAAANALTVLRATRDLACAIRLVSFDNSIEPLRFALHHAATLGYFDRYGPLAQTLMDRHSARFQNGRQPASWTLHLGDFPALLALSLSRLPARSLPAPHAIFFDAYSPAKNPAMWTLPLFTHLFRLLDPKRPCALPTYSDLAVGRILRWRRTRNRREGGNHDRRQHA
;
A
#
# COMPACT_ATOMS: atom_id res chain seq x y z
N MET A 1 -23.97 1.92 -14.82
CA MET A 1 -24.39 2.72 -13.65
C MET A 1 -23.28 3.70 -13.34
N THR A 2 -23.55 5.01 -13.47
CA THR A 2 -22.62 6.07 -13.05
C THR A 2 -22.40 5.96 -11.55
N SER A 3 -21.16 5.70 -11.12
CA SER A 3 -20.83 5.65 -9.70
C SER A 3 -21.09 7.03 -9.09
N THR A 4 -22.07 7.12 -8.19
CA THR A 4 -22.50 8.38 -7.57
C THR A 4 -21.57 8.85 -6.44
N GLY A 5 -20.53 8.09 -6.10
CA GLY A 5 -19.62 8.38 -4.99
C GLY A 5 -18.35 9.13 -5.35
N TYR A 6 -18.03 9.26 -6.65
CA TYR A 6 -16.75 9.81 -7.12
C TYR A 6 -16.94 10.73 -8.32
N LYS A 7 -15.98 11.64 -8.53
CA LYS A 7 -15.89 12.46 -9.74
C LYS A 7 -14.45 12.62 -10.19
N ILE A 8 -14.25 12.85 -11.49
CA ILE A 8 -12.96 13.26 -12.03
C ILE A 8 -12.74 14.74 -11.69
N ILE A 9 -11.54 15.07 -11.24
CA ILE A 9 -11.09 16.44 -11.04
C ILE A 9 -9.81 16.68 -11.84
N ARG A 10 -9.69 17.85 -12.45
CA ARG A 10 -8.46 18.31 -13.09
C ARG A 10 -7.68 19.16 -12.08
N LEU A 11 -6.46 18.74 -11.77
CA LEU A 11 -5.56 19.44 -10.86
C LEU A 11 -4.97 20.68 -11.53
N ALA A 12 -4.34 21.56 -10.73
CA ALA A 12 -3.75 22.81 -11.23
C ALA A 12 -2.65 22.57 -12.28
N ASN A 13 -1.93 21.45 -12.20
CA ASN A 13 -0.91 21.04 -13.17
C ASN A 13 -1.51 20.38 -14.44
N GLY A 14 -2.83 20.34 -14.57
CA GLY A 14 -3.54 19.79 -15.71
C GLY A 14 -3.78 18.28 -15.67
N VAL A 15 -3.20 17.56 -14.71
CA VAL A 15 -3.39 16.11 -14.52
C VAL A 15 -4.77 15.82 -13.93
N HIS A 16 -5.38 14.69 -14.31
CA HIS A 16 -6.65 14.26 -13.74
C HIS A 16 -6.44 13.35 -12.52
N SER A 17 -7.34 13.48 -11.55
CA SER A 17 -7.42 12.59 -10.41
C SER A 17 -8.87 12.26 -10.05
N VAL A 18 -9.04 11.34 -9.10
CA VAL A 18 -10.33 10.93 -8.55
C VAL A 18 -10.60 11.70 -7.26
N HIS A 19 -11.80 12.27 -7.14
CA HIS A 19 -12.29 12.88 -5.92
C HIS A 19 -13.40 12.04 -5.31
N SER A 20 -13.26 11.71 -4.04
CA SER A 20 -14.24 10.99 -3.23
C SER A 20 -15.24 11.95 -2.61
N LEU A 21 -16.52 11.80 -2.94
CA LEU A 21 -17.58 12.68 -2.43
C LEU A 21 -17.90 12.41 -0.97
N ALA A 22 -17.86 11.13 -0.55
CA ALA A 22 -18.12 10.73 0.83
C ALA A 22 -17.06 11.27 1.79
N TYR A 23 -15.79 11.17 1.42
CA TYR A 23 -14.67 11.63 2.25
C TYR A 23 -14.31 13.10 2.01
N ARG A 24 -14.78 13.69 0.89
CA ARG A 24 -14.43 15.03 0.41
C ARG A 24 -12.93 15.22 0.23
N GLU A 25 -12.26 14.19 -0.25
CA GLU A 25 -10.81 14.19 -0.50
C GLU A 25 -10.53 13.80 -1.95
N THR A 26 -9.53 14.46 -2.52
CA THR A 26 -8.98 14.14 -3.83
C THR A 26 -7.78 13.22 -3.64
N PHE A 27 -7.74 12.11 -4.37
CA PHE A 27 -6.58 11.23 -4.36
C PHE A 27 -5.40 11.95 -5.00
N HIS A 28 -4.20 11.85 -4.42
CA HIS A 28 -2.97 12.44 -4.95
C HIS A 28 -3.12 13.90 -5.44
N PRO A 29 -3.58 14.83 -4.57
CA PRO A 29 -4.17 16.10 -4.99
C PRO A 29 -3.17 17.15 -5.50
N VAL A 30 -1.87 16.93 -5.32
CA VAL A 30 -0.84 17.95 -5.60
C VAL A 30 -0.24 17.75 -6.98
N VAL A 31 0.52 16.66 -7.14
CA VAL A 31 1.27 16.38 -8.39
C VAL A 31 0.57 15.37 -9.27
N GLY A 32 -0.50 14.74 -8.78
CA GLY A 32 -1.27 13.72 -9.46
C GLY A 32 -0.79 12.29 -9.19
N PRO A 33 -1.61 11.28 -9.56
CA PRO A 33 -1.47 9.91 -9.04
C PRO A 33 -0.15 9.23 -9.37
N VAL A 34 0.30 9.32 -10.62
CA VAL A 34 1.53 8.65 -11.06
C VAL A 34 2.77 9.33 -10.47
N ALA A 35 2.83 10.66 -10.50
CA ALA A 35 3.99 11.40 -10.02
C ALA A 35 4.19 11.25 -8.51
N GLU A 36 3.10 11.25 -7.74
CA GLU A 36 3.14 11.04 -6.30
C GLU A 36 3.59 9.62 -5.95
N ALA A 37 2.99 8.60 -6.58
CA ALA A 37 3.37 7.21 -6.39
C ALA A 37 4.85 6.94 -6.77
N GLU A 38 5.31 7.51 -7.88
CA GLU A 38 6.69 7.40 -8.33
C GLU A 38 7.66 8.03 -7.31
N ALA A 39 7.34 9.21 -6.79
CA ALA A 39 8.17 9.89 -5.80
C ALA A 39 8.23 9.12 -4.47
N LEU A 40 7.07 8.76 -3.90
CA LEU A 40 6.96 8.16 -2.56
C LEU A 40 7.35 6.68 -2.53
N TYR A 41 6.90 5.89 -3.51
CA TYR A 41 6.98 4.44 -3.43
C TYR A 41 8.06 3.85 -4.33
N VAL A 42 8.39 4.48 -5.46
CA VAL A 42 9.47 4.00 -6.33
C VAL A 42 10.80 4.61 -5.90
N LYS A 43 10.91 5.93 -5.93
CA LYS A 43 12.17 6.66 -5.71
C LYS A 43 12.59 6.70 -4.24
N GLN A 44 11.74 7.21 -3.34
CA GLN A 44 12.08 7.35 -1.92
C GLN A 44 12.39 5.99 -1.26
N LEU A 45 11.74 4.91 -1.70
CA LEU A 45 12.02 3.56 -1.20
C LEU A 45 13.17 2.85 -1.91
N ARG A 46 13.75 3.45 -2.97
CA ARG A 46 14.73 2.79 -3.84
C ARG A 46 14.23 1.40 -4.28
N LEU A 47 12.96 1.35 -4.67
CA LEU A 47 12.21 0.10 -4.79
C LEU A 47 12.78 -0.77 -5.90
N VAL A 48 13.14 -0.16 -7.03
CA VAL A 48 13.75 -0.84 -8.17
C VAL A 48 15.09 -1.48 -7.77
N GLU A 49 15.94 -0.76 -7.05
CA GLU A 49 17.23 -1.27 -6.57
C GLU A 49 17.04 -2.44 -5.59
N ARG A 50 16.10 -2.28 -4.65
CA ARG A 50 15.78 -3.31 -3.65
C ARG A 50 15.27 -4.59 -4.30
N ILE A 51 14.36 -4.47 -5.28
CA ILE A 51 13.82 -5.63 -6.00
C ILE A 51 14.90 -6.27 -6.87
N ARG A 52 15.75 -5.47 -7.53
CA ARG A 52 16.85 -6.00 -8.36
C ARG A 52 17.85 -6.84 -7.57
N GLY A 53 18.16 -6.42 -6.34
CA GLY A 53 19.07 -7.14 -5.43
C GLY A 53 18.41 -8.23 -4.58
N HIS A 54 17.11 -8.47 -4.74
CA HIS A 54 16.37 -9.43 -3.92
C HIS A 54 16.36 -10.82 -4.55
N VAL A 55 16.46 -11.85 -3.70
CA VAL A 55 16.34 -13.25 -4.11
C VAL A 55 15.00 -13.80 -3.65
N GLY A 56 14.27 -14.42 -4.57
CA GLY A 56 12.94 -14.97 -4.32
C GLY A 56 11.84 -13.97 -4.64
N GLU A 57 10.74 -14.03 -3.89
CA GLU A 57 9.56 -13.18 -4.11
C GLU A 57 9.64 -11.89 -3.28
N PHE A 58 9.41 -10.75 -3.91
CA PHE A 58 9.32 -9.45 -3.26
C PHE A 58 7.85 -9.06 -3.01
N VAL A 59 7.44 -9.13 -1.75
CA VAL A 59 6.08 -8.85 -1.28
C VAL A 59 5.91 -7.36 -0.97
N ILE A 60 4.86 -6.75 -1.52
CA ILE A 60 4.44 -5.37 -1.26
C ILE A 60 3.00 -5.41 -0.74
N TRP A 61 2.74 -4.71 0.36
CA TRP A 61 1.39 -4.41 0.78
C TRP A 61 1.00 -3.02 0.28
N ASP A 62 -0.24 -2.88 -0.17
CA ASP A 62 -0.82 -1.64 -0.68
C ASP A 62 -2.12 -1.36 0.09
N VAL A 63 -2.02 -0.54 1.12
CA VAL A 63 -3.09 -0.26 2.08
C VAL A 63 -3.81 1.01 1.64
N GLY A 64 -5.04 0.85 1.16
CA GLY A 64 -5.78 1.89 0.46
C GLY A 64 -5.57 1.80 -1.04
N LEU A 65 -6.01 0.70 -1.66
CA LEU A 65 -5.88 0.50 -3.11
C LEU A 65 -6.43 1.70 -3.91
N GLY A 66 -7.57 2.24 -3.48
CA GLY A 66 -8.21 3.40 -4.10
C GLY A 66 -8.37 3.22 -5.61
N ALA A 67 -7.81 4.16 -6.37
CA ALA A 67 -7.84 4.16 -7.83
C ALA A 67 -6.68 3.36 -8.48
N ALA A 68 -5.97 2.54 -7.69
CA ALA A 68 -4.86 1.66 -8.04
C ALA A 68 -3.58 2.34 -8.58
N ALA A 69 -3.44 3.66 -8.44
CA ALA A 69 -2.30 4.40 -8.98
C ALA A 69 -0.94 3.91 -8.41
N ASN A 70 -0.87 3.64 -7.10
CA ASN A 70 0.34 3.16 -6.43
C ASN A 70 0.80 1.81 -7.00
N ALA A 71 -0.11 0.82 -7.01
CA ALA A 71 0.16 -0.51 -7.52
C ALA A 71 0.57 -0.49 -9.00
N LEU A 72 -0.18 0.22 -9.85
CA LEU A 72 0.11 0.29 -11.28
C LEU A 72 1.43 1.01 -11.59
N THR A 73 1.78 2.04 -10.82
CA THR A 73 3.06 2.75 -10.97
C THR A 73 4.23 1.83 -10.68
N VAL A 74 4.15 1.02 -9.62
CA VAL A 74 5.21 0.05 -9.29
C VAL A 74 5.30 -1.07 -10.32
N LEU A 75 4.16 -1.62 -10.78
CA LEU A 75 4.17 -2.59 -11.86
C LEU A 75 4.87 -2.03 -13.10
N ARG A 76 4.65 -0.75 -13.43
CA ARG A 76 5.34 -0.11 -14.56
C ARG A 76 6.84 0.01 -14.30
N ALA A 77 7.24 0.49 -13.12
CA ALA A 77 8.63 0.75 -12.77
C ALA A 77 9.50 -0.53 -12.65
N THR A 78 8.90 -1.69 -12.35
CA THR A 78 9.65 -2.94 -12.09
C THR A 78 9.52 -3.98 -13.19
N ARG A 79 8.77 -3.69 -14.26
CA ARG A 79 8.45 -4.60 -15.37
C ARG A 79 9.66 -5.31 -16.01
N ASP A 80 10.82 -4.65 -16.04
CA ASP A 80 12.02 -5.21 -16.67
C ASP A 80 12.89 -6.04 -15.72
N LEU A 81 12.48 -6.17 -14.46
CA LEU A 81 13.16 -6.98 -13.45
C LEU A 81 12.67 -8.44 -13.51
N ALA A 82 13.57 -9.39 -13.24
CA ALA A 82 13.20 -10.82 -13.19
C ALA A 82 12.68 -11.27 -11.82
N CYS A 83 12.95 -10.50 -10.75
CA CYS A 83 12.52 -10.83 -9.39
C CYS A 83 10.99 -10.86 -9.31
N ALA A 84 10.42 -11.99 -8.89
CA ALA A 84 8.98 -12.13 -8.76
C ALA A 84 8.42 -11.15 -7.73
N ILE A 85 7.23 -10.60 -7.99
CA ILE A 85 6.53 -9.70 -7.06
C ILE A 85 5.18 -10.26 -6.62
N ARG A 86 4.84 -9.98 -5.37
CA ARG A 86 3.51 -10.22 -4.83
C ARG A 86 2.95 -8.91 -4.30
N LEU A 87 1.92 -8.40 -4.96
CA LEU A 87 1.12 -7.28 -4.49
C LEU A 87 -0.05 -7.82 -3.65
N VAL A 88 -0.20 -7.28 -2.44
CA VAL A 88 -1.35 -7.55 -1.57
C VAL A 88 -2.00 -6.22 -1.26
N SER A 89 -3.08 -5.91 -1.96
CA SER A 89 -3.82 -4.67 -1.79
C SER A 89 -4.96 -4.85 -0.79
N PHE A 90 -5.26 -3.80 -0.04
CA PHE A 90 -6.34 -3.73 0.92
C PHE A 90 -7.17 -2.49 0.64
N ASP A 91 -8.50 -2.64 0.65
CA ASP A 91 -9.41 -1.51 0.64
C ASP A 91 -10.72 -1.90 1.31
N ASN A 92 -11.48 -0.93 1.80
CA ASN A 92 -12.82 -1.20 2.30
C ASN A 92 -13.82 -1.46 1.15
N SER A 93 -13.49 -1.01 -0.07
CA SER A 93 -14.42 -0.92 -1.19
C SER A 93 -13.70 -1.03 -2.53
N ILE A 94 -14.34 -1.68 -3.51
CA ILE A 94 -13.82 -1.82 -4.89
C ILE A 94 -14.20 -0.63 -5.78
N GLU A 95 -15.14 0.19 -5.31
CA GLU A 95 -15.79 1.26 -6.03
C GLU A 95 -14.84 2.35 -6.55
N PRO A 96 -13.78 2.79 -5.83
CA PRO A 96 -12.84 3.75 -6.40
C PRO A 96 -12.05 3.17 -7.58
N LEU A 97 -11.66 1.89 -7.54
CA LEU A 97 -11.02 1.21 -8.66
C LEU A 97 -11.99 1.08 -9.84
N ARG A 98 -13.24 0.69 -9.58
CA ARG A 98 -14.29 0.58 -10.61
C ARG A 98 -14.53 1.91 -11.31
N PHE A 99 -14.63 2.98 -10.54
CA PHE A 99 -14.76 4.33 -11.08
C PHE A 99 -13.54 4.72 -11.91
N ALA A 100 -12.34 4.53 -11.37
CA ALA A 100 -11.11 4.88 -12.06
C ALA A 100 -10.94 4.12 -13.38
N LEU A 101 -11.25 2.82 -13.41
CA LEU A 101 -11.18 2.03 -14.63
C LEU A 101 -12.19 2.48 -15.68
N HIS A 102 -13.41 2.86 -15.29
CA HIS A 102 -14.39 3.44 -16.20
C HIS A 102 -13.90 4.76 -16.84
N HIS A 103 -13.07 5.51 -16.12
CA HIS A 103 -12.45 6.75 -16.58
C HIS A 103 -10.97 6.59 -16.97
N ALA A 104 -10.55 5.38 -17.33
CA ALA A 104 -9.14 5.06 -17.58
C ALA A 104 -8.48 5.97 -18.62
N ALA A 105 -9.20 6.30 -19.70
CA ALA A 105 -8.69 7.20 -20.75
C ALA A 105 -8.43 8.62 -20.23
N THR A 106 -9.27 9.13 -19.32
CA THR A 106 -9.12 10.46 -18.73
C THR A 106 -8.00 10.50 -17.70
N LEU A 107 -7.86 9.44 -16.90
CA LEU A 107 -6.82 9.31 -15.89
C LEU A 107 -5.45 9.00 -16.49
N GLY A 108 -5.40 8.33 -17.64
CA GLY A 108 -4.19 8.18 -18.46
C GLY A 108 -3.09 7.28 -17.90
N TYR A 109 -3.32 6.60 -16.77
CA TYR A 109 -2.29 5.75 -16.13
C TYR A 109 -2.61 4.26 -16.12
N PHE A 110 -3.78 3.84 -16.59
CA PHE A 110 -4.10 2.41 -16.69
C PHE A 110 -3.32 1.75 -17.83
N ASP A 111 -3.12 2.43 -18.95
CA ASP A 111 -2.43 1.92 -20.15
C ASP A 111 -2.79 0.45 -20.44
N ARG A 112 -1.76 -0.40 -20.49
CA ARG A 112 -1.86 -1.85 -20.69
C ARG A 112 -2.39 -2.65 -19.50
N TYR A 113 -2.58 -2.02 -18.34
CA TYR A 113 -3.01 -2.66 -17.11
C TYR A 113 -4.53 -2.63 -16.91
N GLY A 114 -5.29 -2.01 -17.81
CA GLY A 114 -6.77 -2.03 -17.78
C GLY A 114 -7.36 -3.44 -17.62
N PRO A 115 -6.99 -4.44 -18.45
CA PRO A 115 -7.47 -5.81 -18.31
C PRO A 115 -7.06 -6.49 -16.99
N LEU A 116 -5.88 -6.16 -16.47
CA LEU A 116 -5.41 -6.66 -15.17
C LEU A 116 -6.27 -6.09 -14.04
N ALA A 117 -6.54 -4.78 -14.06
CA ALA A 117 -7.42 -4.13 -13.09
C ALA A 117 -8.83 -4.72 -13.14
N GLN A 118 -9.38 -4.97 -14.34
CA GLN A 118 -10.66 -5.66 -14.50
C GLN A 118 -10.64 -7.06 -13.87
N THR A 119 -9.60 -7.85 -14.15
CA THR A 119 -9.43 -9.19 -13.55
C THR A 119 -9.37 -9.13 -12.03
N LEU A 120 -8.64 -8.14 -11.48
CA LEU A 120 -8.55 -7.94 -10.04
C LEU A 120 -9.91 -7.58 -9.43
N MET A 121 -10.72 -6.75 -10.10
CA MET A 121 -12.07 -6.43 -9.63
C MET A 121 -12.99 -7.65 -9.64
N ASP A 122 -12.92 -8.50 -10.66
CA ASP A 122 -13.85 -9.61 -10.82
C ASP A 122 -13.48 -10.82 -9.96
N ARG A 123 -12.18 -11.04 -9.74
CA ARG A 123 -11.66 -12.27 -9.10
C ARG A 123 -10.96 -12.02 -7.77
N HIS A 124 -10.75 -10.75 -7.39
CA HIS A 124 -9.93 -10.32 -6.26
C HIS A 124 -8.50 -10.89 -6.28
N SER A 125 -8.07 -11.48 -7.39
CA SER A 125 -6.75 -12.04 -7.55
C SER A 125 -6.39 -12.22 -9.02
N ALA A 126 -5.10 -12.03 -9.32
CA ALA A 126 -4.54 -12.26 -10.64
C ALA A 126 -3.10 -12.77 -10.50
N ARG A 127 -2.72 -13.74 -11.34
CA ARG A 127 -1.33 -14.08 -11.62
C ARG A 127 -1.04 -13.76 -13.07
N PHE A 128 0.08 -13.10 -13.34
CA PHE A 128 0.37 -12.58 -14.67
C PHE A 128 1.87 -12.39 -14.86
N GLN A 129 2.28 -12.29 -16.12
CA GLN A 129 3.63 -11.92 -16.49
C GLN A 129 3.68 -10.42 -16.82
N ASN A 130 4.42 -9.65 -16.03
CA ASN A 130 4.62 -8.22 -16.24
C ASN A 130 5.97 -7.97 -16.90
N GLY A 131 6.04 -8.14 -18.22
CA GLY A 131 7.31 -8.06 -18.95
C GLY A 131 8.22 -9.22 -18.58
N ARG A 132 9.38 -8.95 -17.98
CA ARG A 132 10.28 -9.99 -17.48
C ARG A 132 9.90 -10.48 -16.09
N GLN A 133 8.96 -9.82 -15.43
CA GLN A 133 8.64 -10.02 -14.03
C GLN A 133 7.42 -10.93 -13.81
N PRO A 134 7.57 -12.10 -13.17
CA PRO A 134 6.43 -12.84 -12.66
C PRO A 134 5.73 -12.05 -11.55
N ALA A 135 4.41 -11.93 -11.62
CA ALA A 135 3.64 -11.16 -10.66
C ALA A 135 2.38 -11.89 -10.19
N SER A 136 2.06 -11.73 -8.91
CA SER A 136 0.75 -12.03 -8.36
C SER A 136 0.20 -10.80 -7.65
N TRP A 137 -1.11 -10.60 -7.77
CA TRP A 137 -1.81 -9.49 -7.14
C TRP A 137 -3.10 -10.01 -6.52
N THR A 138 -3.25 -9.84 -5.21
CA THR A 138 -4.48 -10.16 -4.47
C THR A 138 -5.05 -8.90 -3.85
N LEU A 139 -6.38 -8.79 -3.85
CA LEU A 139 -7.13 -7.75 -3.18
C LEU A 139 -7.92 -8.34 -2.01
N HIS A 140 -7.75 -7.77 -0.82
CA HIS A 140 -8.57 -8.04 0.34
C HIS A 140 -9.53 -6.88 0.57
N LEU A 141 -10.82 -7.12 0.36
CA LEU A 141 -11.87 -6.17 0.69
C LEU A 141 -12.30 -6.31 2.16
N GLY A 142 -12.38 -5.18 2.85
CA GLY A 142 -12.90 -5.08 4.21
C GLY A 142 -12.16 -4.03 5.05
N ASP A 143 -12.63 -3.86 6.29
CA ASP A 143 -11.99 -2.96 7.26
C ASP A 143 -10.57 -3.44 7.57
N PHE A 144 -9.57 -2.66 7.16
CA PHE A 144 -8.16 -3.03 7.32
C PHE A 144 -7.73 -3.24 8.79
N PRO A 145 -8.12 -2.41 9.77
CA PRO A 145 -7.89 -2.69 11.19
C PRO A 145 -8.41 -4.09 11.63
N ALA A 146 -9.63 -4.45 11.23
CA ALA A 146 -10.20 -5.77 11.52
C ALA A 146 -9.44 -6.91 10.81
N LEU A 147 -9.07 -6.72 9.54
CA LEU A 147 -8.27 -7.69 8.78
C LEU A 147 -6.90 -7.93 9.41
N LEU A 148 -6.25 -6.87 9.91
CA LEU A 148 -4.99 -6.98 10.66
C LEU A 148 -5.18 -7.76 11.96
N ALA A 149 -6.23 -7.46 12.72
CA ALA A 149 -6.52 -8.16 13.98
C ALA A 149 -6.77 -9.66 13.75
N LEU A 150 -7.55 -10.01 12.72
CA LEU A 150 -7.80 -11.40 12.31
C LEU A 150 -6.51 -12.09 11.84
N SER A 151 -5.64 -11.38 11.11
CA SER A 151 -4.37 -11.93 10.65
C SER A 151 -3.44 -12.24 11.83
N LEU A 152 -3.46 -11.41 12.87
CA LEU A 152 -2.69 -11.62 14.10
C LEU A 152 -3.20 -12.78 14.94
N SER A 153 -4.52 -12.93 15.06
CA SER A 153 -5.11 -14.02 15.88
C SER A 153 -4.81 -15.40 15.32
N ARG A 154 -4.36 -15.49 14.07
CA ARG A 154 -3.99 -16.74 13.38
C ARG A 154 -2.50 -17.09 13.49
N LEU A 155 -1.68 -16.26 14.14
CA LEU A 155 -0.26 -16.59 14.31
C LEU A 155 -0.08 -17.86 15.17
N PRO A 156 0.89 -18.75 14.83
CA PRO A 156 1.94 -18.58 13.82
C PRO A 156 1.52 -18.93 12.37
N ALA A 157 0.31 -19.46 12.15
CA ALA A 157 -0.22 -19.76 10.81
C ALA A 157 -0.54 -18.46 10.04
N ARG A 158 0.50 -17.85 9.45
CA ARG A 158 0.41 -16.61 8.68
C ARG A 158 -0.47 -16.81 7.45
N SER A 159 -1.62 -16.14 7.43
CA SER A 159 -2.50 -16.07 6.25
C SER A 159 -2.03 -15.03 5.22
N LEU A 160 -1.24 -14.04 5.66
CA LEU A 160 -0.62 -13.04 4.80
C LEU A 160 0.90 -13.15 4.85
N PRO A 161 1.59 -13.10 3.71
CA PRO A 161 3.05 -13.05 3.70
C PRO A 161 3.53 -11.73 4.29
N ALA A 162 4.62 -11.78 5.07
CA ALA A 162 5.24 -10.57 5.58
C ALA A 162 5.67 -9.68 4.39
N PRO A 163 5.47 -8.36 4.44
CA PRO A 163 5.87 -7.45 3.38
C PRO A 163 7.37 -7.11 3.44
N HIS A 164 7.90 -6.65 2.30
CA HIS A 164 9.18 -5.95 2.18
C HIS A 164 8.95 -4.43 2.10
N ALA A 165 7.81 -4.00 1.57
CA ALA A 165 7.37 -2.62 1.56
C ALA A 165 5.87 -2.54 1.83
N ILE A 166 5.42 -1.48 2.48
CA ILE A 166 4.01 -1.19 2.74
C ILE A 166 3.72 0.20 2.21
N PHE A 167 2.85 0.31 1.21
CA PHE A 167 2.30 1.57 0.76
C PHE A 167 1.11 1.87 1.66
N PHE A 168 1.27 2.85 2.55
CA PHE A 168 0.22 3.21 3.50
C PHE A 168 -0.44 4.52 3.06
N ASP A 169 -1.54 4.37 2.32
CA ASP A 169 -2.21 5.45 1.59
C ASP A 169 -3.73 5.47 1.86
N ALA A 170 -4.10 5.43 3.14
CA ALA A 170 -5.48 5.62 3.55
C ALA A 170 -5.89 7.10 3.42
N TYR A 171 -7.20 7.38 3.37
CA TYR A 171 -7.74 8.72 3.60
C TYR A 171 -7.16 9.38 4.86
N SER A 172 -7.14 10.71 4.90
CA SER A 172 -6.43 11.46 5.94
C SER A 172 -6.89 11.11 7.37
N PRO A 173 -6.08 11.38 8.40
CA PRO A 173 -6.46 11.15 9.79
C PRO A 173 -7.76 11.82 10.23
N ALA A 174 -8.10 12.97 9.64
CA ALA A 174 -9.35 13.67 9.93
C ALA A 174 -10.58 12.94 9.35
N LYS A 175 -10.41 12.19 8.26
CA LYS A 175 -11.49 11.53 7.53
C LYS A 175 -11.58 10.04 7.79
N ASN A 176 -10.48 9.39 8.16
CA ASN A 176 -10.44 7.97 8.47
C ASN A 176 -9.55 7.69 9.70
N PRO A 177 -9.90 8.21 10.89
CA PRO A 177 -9.04 8.13 12.08
C PRO A 177 -8.70 6.70 12.51
N ALA A 178 -9.56 5.72 12.21
CA ALA A 178 -9.33 4.32 12.53
C ALA A 178 -8.06 3.74 11.88
N MET A 179 -7.70 4.23 10.68
CA MET A 179 -6.47 3.86 9.98
C MET A 179 -5.21 4.44 10.63
N TRP A 180 -5.36 5.45 11.48
CA TRP A 180 -4.26 6.17 12.08
C TRP A 180 -4.34 6.03 13.59
N THR A 181 -4.22 4.80 14.10
CA THR A 181 -4.22 4.51 15.54
C THR A 181 -2.94 3.79 15.96
N LEU A 182 -2.48 4.00 17.19
CA LEU A 182 -1.30 3.27 17.71
C LEU A 182 -1.51 1.75 17.72
N PRO A 183 -2.70 1.21 18.11
CA PRO A 183 -2.98 -0.21 17.99
C PRO A 183 -2.80 -0.76 16.58
N LEU A 184 -3.28 -0.05 15.55
CA LEU A 184 -3.12 -0.47 14.16
C LEU A 184 -1.64 -0.62 13.76
N PHE A 185 -0.80 0.38 14.04
CA PHE A 185 0.62 0.30 13.71
C PHE A 185 1.35 -0.76 14.55
N THR A 186 0.92 -0.98 15.79
CA THR A 186 1.44 -2.08 16.63
C THR A 186 1.10 -3.44 16.04
N HIS A 187 -0.12 -3.59 15.53
CA HIS A 187 -0.57 -4.82 14.88
C HIS A 187 0.18 -5.10 13.59
N LEU A 188 0.28 -4.09 12.73
CA LEU A 188 1.05 -4.15 11.49
C LEU A 188 2.51 -4.55 11.77
N PHE A 189 3.15 -3.95 12.78
CA PHE A 189 4.52 -4.27 13.14
C PHE A 189 4.71 -5.76 13.52
N ARG A 190 3.76 -6.33 14.27
CA ARG A 190 3.80 -7.75 14.67
C ARG A 190 3.66 -8.71 13.49
N LEU A 191 3.09 -8.26 12.36
CA LEU A 191 3.00 -9.04 11.13
C LEU A 191 4.25 -8.94 10.26
N LEU A 192 5.22 -8.09 10.59
CA LEU A 192 6.49 -8.04 9.87
C LEU A 192 7.34 -9.28 10.15
N ASP A 193 8.35 -9.47 9.29
CA ASP A 193 9.43 -10.42 9.56
C ASP A 193 10.52 -9.70 10.36
N PRO A 194 10.86 -10.14 11.59
CA PRO A 194 11.85 -9.47 12.42
C PRO A 194 13.27 -9.53 11.83
N LYS A 195 13.55 -10.47 10.93
CA LYS A 195 14.86 -10.65 10.29
C LYS A 195 15.00 -9.87 8.99
N ARG A 196 13.94 -9.19 8.53
CA ARG A 196 13.91 -8.53 7.23
C ARG A 196 13.52 -7.06 7.33
N PRO A 197 14.31 -6.13 6.76
CA PRO A 197 13.92 -4.73 6.68
C PRO A 197 12.61 -4.56 5.90
N CYS A 198 11.66 -3.84 6.50
CA CYS A 198 10.44 -3.39 5.84
C CYS A 198 10.32 -1.87 5.94
N ALA A 199 10.03 -1.21 4.81
CA ALA A 199 9.81 0.22 4.74
C ALA A 199 8.30 0.53 4.62
N LEU A 200 7.84 1.57 5.30
CA LEU A 200 6.47 2.07 5.26
C LEU A 200 6.53 3.60 5.12
N PRO A 201 6.59 4.13 3.90
CA PRO A 201 6.41 5.55 3.67
C PRO A 201 4.91 5.87 3.63
N THR A 202 4.59 7.09 4.01
CA THR A 202 3.22 7.62 4.02
C THR A 202 3.32 9.13 3.84
N TYR A 203 2.31 9.72 3.21
CA TYR A 203 2.25 11.15 2.98
C TYR A 203 1.92 11.95 4.26
N SER A 204 1.52 11.28 5.35
CA SER A 204 1.04 11.91 6.59
C SER A 204 2.13 12.04 7.66
N ASP A 205 2.48 13.27 8.03
CA ASP A 205 3.42 13.58 9.13
C ASP A 205 2.97 13.01 10.49
N LEU A 206 1.66 12.86 10.70
CA LEU A 206 1.10 12.28 11.92
C LEU A 206 1.47 10.80 12.08
N ALA A 207 1.58 10.06 10.97
CA ALA A 207 2.06 8.68 11.01
C ALA A 207 3.57 8.61 11.28
N VAL A 208 4.36 9.52 10.73
CA VAL A 208 5.80 9.64 11.02
C VAL A 208 6.01 9.83 12.53
N GLY A 209 5.27 10.74 13.17
CA GLY A 209 5.37 10.97 14.62
C GLY A 209 4.97 9.76 15.49
N ARG A 210 4.07 8.89 15.02
CA ARG A 210 3.64 7.67 15.74
C ARG A 210 4.61 6.51 15.54
N ILE A 211 5.11 6.32 14.31
CA ILE A 211 6.18 5.36 13.99
C ILE A 211 7.45 5.68 14.79
N LEU A 212 7.83 6.96 14.88
CA LEU A 212 8.99 7.41 15.65
C LEU A 212 8.81 7.22 17.16
N ARG A 213 7.64 7.55 17.72
CA ARG A 213 7.33 7.30 19.15
C ARG A 213 7.44 5.82 19.49
N TRP A 214 6.98 4.94 18.61
CA TRP A 214 7.08 3.51 18.82
C TRP A 214 8.53 2.98 18.70
N ARG A 215 9.33 3.42 17.71
CA ARG A 215 10.77 3.08 17.62
C ARG A 215 11.51 3.40 18.93
N ARG A 216 11.18 4.54 19.56
CA ARG A 216 11.72 4.91 20.88
C ARG A 216 11.29 3.93 21.99
N THR A 217 10.04 3.47 21.99
CA THR A 217 9.57 2.47 22.97
C THR A 217 10.18 1.08 22.78
N ARG A 218 10.48 0.68 21.53
CA ARG A 218 11.16 -0.58 21.21
C ARG A 218 12.61 -0.58 21.70
N ASN A 219 13.39 0.47 21.36
CA ASN A 219 14.77 0.59 21.82
C ASN A 219 14.86 0.64 23.36
N ARG A 220 13.84 1.19 24.05
CA ARG A 220 13.77 1.15 25.53
C ARG A 220 13.50 -0.26 26.07
N ARG A 221 12.66 -1.08 25.41
CA ARG A 221 12.39 -2.46 25.85
C ARG A 221 13.53 -3.42 25.53
N GLU A 222 14.23 -3.21 24.41
CA GLU A 222 15.41 -4.00 24.03
C GLU A 222 16.66 -3.57 24.85
N GLY A 223 16.83 -2.27 25.14
CA GLY A 223 17.91 -1.77 26.01
C GLY A 223 17.70 -2.03 27.50
N GLY A 224 16.46 -1.99 28.00
CA GLY A 224 16.14 -2.28 29.40
C GLY A 224 16.26 -3.76 29.79
N ASN A 225 16.46 -4.66 28.82
CA ASN A 225 16.66 -6.09 29.06
C ASN A 225 18.15 -6.49 29.07
N HIS A 226 19.06 -5.57 28.70
CA HIS A 226 20.51 -5.78 28.81
C HIS A 226 21.04 -5.39 30.20
N ASP A 227 20.41 -4.41 30.87
CA ASP A 227 20.83 -3.95 32.21
C ASP A 227 20.33 -4.83 33.38
N ARG A 228 19.42 -5.79 33.15
CA ARG A 228 18.89 -6.67 34.20
C ARG A 228 19.47 -8.08 34.22
N ARG A 229 20.47 -8.37 33.38
CA ARG A 229 21.17 -9.69 33.37
C ARG A 229 22.62 -9.63 33.84
N GLN A 230 23.05 -8.51 34.43
CA GLN A 230 24.37 -8.42 35.09
C GLN A 230 24.30 -8.32 36.62
N HIS A 231 23.12 -8.26 37.22
CA HIS A 231 22.94 -8.36 38.67
C HIS A 231 21.62 -9.08 39.00
N ALA A 232 21.69 -10.42 39.11
CA ALA A 232 20.83 -11.34 39.89
C ALA A 232 20.75 -12.72 39.20
#